data_AF-A0A3Q7FK93-F1
#
_entry.id   AF-A0A3Q7FK93-F1
#
_cell.length_a   1.000
_cell.length_b   1.000
_cell.length_c   1.000
_cell.angle_alpha   90.00
_cell.angle_beta   90.00
_cell.angle_gamma   90.00
#
_symmetry.space_group_name_H-M   'P 1'
#
loop_
_entity.id
_entity.type
_entity.pdbx_description
1 polymer ?
#
loop_
_entity_poly.entity_id
_entity_poly.type
_entity_poly.pdbx_seq_one_letter_code
_entity_poly.pdbx_strand_id
1 'polypeptide(L)'
;MLVGGLKQIGIRCLESNAGLFCWVDMRHLLSSNTFDGEMELWKKIVYEVGLNISAGSSCHCTEPGWFRACFANMSEDTLNIAIQRLKAFVDSRVNNKDDIQNQQQCSNKKKSFSKWVFRLSFNERQRER
;
A
#
# COMPACT_ATOMS: atom_id res chain seq x y z
N MET A 1 -7.70 -17.73 3.08
CA MET A 1 -7.84 -17.02 1.79
C MET A 1 -6.89 -15.84 1.62
N LEU A 2 -6.99 -14.74 2.39
CA LEU A 2 -6.27 -13.49 2.08
C LEU A 2 -4.73 -13.62 2.11
N VAL A 3 -4.14 -14.06 3.23
CA VAL A 3 -2.68 -14.18 3.37
C VAL A 3 -2.08 -15.14 2.34
N GLY A 4 -2.78 -16.24 2.03
CA GLY A 4 -2.38 -17.17 0.98
C GLY A 4 -2.35 -16.53 -0.41
N GLY A 5 -3.39 -15.77 -0.77
CA GLY A 5 -3.44 -15.06 -2.05
C GLY A 5 -2.41 -13.93 -2.15
N LEU A 6 -2.19 -13.18 -1.07
CA LEU A 6 -1.11 -12.17 -1.01
C LEU A 6 0.27 -12.82 -1.22
N LYS A 7 0.52 -13.97 -0.57
CA LYS A 7 1.78 -14.71 -0.71
C LYS A 7 2.00 -15.20 -2.15
N GLN A 8 0.95 -15.64 -2.84
CA GLN A 8 1.03 -16.08 -4.24
C GLN A 8 1.46 -14.96 -5.20
N ILE A 9 1.17 -13.70 -4.85
CA ILE A 9 1.56 -12.52 -5.65
C ILE A 9 2.83 -11.84 -5.12
N GLY A 10 3.60 -12.53 -4.27
CA GLY A 10 4.88 -12.05 -3.74
C GLY A 10 4.77 -11.11 -2.53
N ILE A 11 3.57 -10.88 -1.99
CA ILE A 11 3.36 -10.01 -0.84
C ILE A 11 3.30 -10.84 0.44
N ARG A 12 4.21 -10.57 1.38
CA ARG A 12 4.25 -11.27 2.67
C ARG A 12 3.38 -10.56 3.71
N CYS A 13 2.94 -11.31 4.72
CA CYS A 13 2.30 -10.77 5.90
C CYS A 13 3.09 -11.19 7.13
N LEU A 14 3.06 -10.38 8.19
CA LEU A 14 3.51 -10.80 9.52
C LEU A 14 2.66 -11.99 9.97
N GLU A 15 3.31 -13.03 10.48
CA GLU A 15 2.61 -14.17 11.06
C GLU A 15 1.84 -13.74 12.31
N SER A 16 0.54 -14.00 12.32
CA SER A 16 -0.33 -13.71 13.45
C SER A 16 -1.42 -14.76 13.57
N ASN A 17 -1.96 -14.91 14.78
CA ASN A 17 -3.01 -15.88 15.12
C ASN A 17 -4.29 -15.21 15.63
N ALA A 18 -4.38 -13.88 15.58
CA ALA A 18 -5.50 -13.09 16.07
C ALA A 18 -5.74 -11.83 15.22
N GLY A 19 -6.90 -11.20 15.43
CA GLY A 19 -7.28 -9.94 14.80
C GLY A 19 -8.24 -10.08 13.62
N LEU A 20 -8.72 -8.94 13.14
CA LEU A 20 -9.66 -8.81 12.01
C LEU A 20 -8.98 -8.22 10.76
N PHE A 21 -7.65 -8.17 10.79
CA PHE A 21 -6.77 -7.62 9.77
C PHE A 21 -5.44 -8.38 9.76
N CYS A 22 -4.68 -8.25 8.68
CA CYS A 22 -3.30 -8.71 8.59
C CYS A 22 -2.34 -7.52 8.46
N TRP A 23 -1.11 -7.70 8.94
CA TRP A 23 -0.05 -6.72 8.81
C TRP A 23 0.82 -7.10 7.61
N VAL A 24 0.72 -6.32 6.54
CA VAL A 24 1.22 -6.67 5.21
C VAL A 24 2.56 -5.96 4.95
N ASP A 25 3.55 -6.72 4.51
CA ASP A 25 4.90 -6.25 4.16
C ASP A 25 4.98 -5.94 2.66
N MET A 26 4.93 -4.65 2.32
CA MET A 26 5.08 -4.15 0.95
C MET A 26 6.36 -3.34 0.75
N ARG A 27 7.37 -3.51 1.62
CA ARG A 27 8.64 -2.76 1.55
C ARG A 27 9.33 -2.87 0.19
N HIS A 28 9.24 -4.02 -0.46
CA HIS A 28 9.81 -4.28 -1.79
C HIS A 28 9.11 -3.52 -2.94
N LEU A 29 7.92 -2.95 -2.70
CA LEU A 29 7.15 -2.15 -3.67
C LEU A 29 7.37 -0.64 -3.51
N LEU A 30 8.08 -0.22 -2.46
CA LEU A 30 8.40 1.17 -2.24
C LEU A 30 9.32 1.71 -3.34
N SER A 31 9.13 2.98 -3.72
CA SER A 31 10.07 3.73 -4.58
C SER A 31 11.38 4.03 -3.84
N SER A 32 11.30 4.28 -2.54
CA SER A 32 12.42 4.48 -1.62
C SER A 32 12.02 3.99 -0.23
N ASN A 33 12.99 3.54 0.58
CA ASN A 33 12.75 3.06 1.93
C ASN A 33 12.53 4.22 2.93
N THR A 34 11.48 5.02 2.69
CA THR A 34 11.12 6.22 3.45
C THR A 34 9.60 6.29 3.66
N PHE A 35 9.14 7.08 4.63
CA PHE A 35 7.69 7.30 4.81
C PHE A 35 7.04 8.04 3.64
N ASP A 36 7.79 8.88 2.92
CA ASP A 36 7.29 9.49 1.68
C ASP A 36 7.06 8.42 0.60
N GLY A 37 7.99 7.46 0.47
CA GLY A 37 7.81 6.29 -0.38
C GLY A 37 6.61 5.41 0.02
N GLU A 38 6.36 5.25 1.32
CA GLU A 38 5.16 4.58 1.83
C GLU A 38 3.89 5.33 1.41
N MET A 39 3.86 6.66 1.56
CA MET A 39 2.70 7.48 1.21
C MET A 39 2.46 7.53 -0.31
N GLU A 40 3.51 7.51 -1.11
CA GLU A 40 3.39 7.35 -2.57
C GLU A 40 2.76 6.01 -2.94
N LEU A 41 3.22 4.91 -2.34
CA LEU A 41 2.66 3.58 -2.57
C LEU A 41 1.21 3.52 -2.10
N TRP A 42 0.92 4.02 -0.90
CA TRP A 42 -0.43 4.08 -0.33
C TRP A 42 -1.41 4.79 -1.25
N LYS A 43 -1.04 5.97 -1.78
CA LYS A 43 -1.87 6.73 -2.73
C LYS A 43 -2.19 5.91 -3.98
N LYS A 44 -1.21 5.20 -4.54
CA LYS A 44 -1.44 4.33 -5.70
C LYS A 44 -2.39 3.18 -5.37
N ILE A 45 -2.23 2.55 -4.20
CA ILE A 45 -3.16 1.49 -3.76
C ILE A 45 -4.59 2.02 -3.62
N VAL A 46 -4.77 3.21 -3.03
CA VAL A 46 -6.10 3.80 -2.86
C VAL A 46 -6.71 4.23 -4.19
N TYR A 47 -5.97 4.96 -5.03
CA TYR A 47 -6.54 5.63 -6.21
C TYR A 47 -6.45 4.81 -7.50
N GLU A 48 -5.41 3.99 -7.69
CA GLU A 48 -5.23 3.17 -8.89
C GLU A 48 -5.77 1.75 -8.68
N VAL A 49 -5.45 1.12 -7.54
CA VAL A 49 -5.91 -0.25 -7.22
C VAL A 49 -7.34 -0.24 -6.66
N GLY A 50 -7.78 0.89 -6.08
CA GLY A 50 -9.12 1.02 -5.50
C GLY A 50 -9.28 0.25 -4.20
N LEU A 51 -8.22 0.13 -3.39
CA LEU A 51 -8.24 -0.54 -2.10
C LEU A 51 -7.93 0.44 -0.97
N ASN A 52 -8.82 0.53 0.00
CA ASN A 52 -8.58 1.30 1.21
C ASN A 52 -7.89 0.43 2.27
N ILE A 53 -6.63 0.73 2.55
CA ILE A 53 -5.83 0.11 3.61
C ILE A 53 -5.15 1.19 4.44
N SER A 54 -4.78 0.88 5.68
CA SER A 54 -4.07 1.86 6.53
C SER A 54 -2.56 1.73 6.33
N ALA A 55 -1.88 2.84 6.07
CA ALA A 55 -0.42 2.88 6.04
C ALA A 55 0.18 2.69 7.44
N GLY A 56 1.33 2.04 7.55
CA GLY A 56 2.00 1.74 8.83
C GLY A 56 2.29 2.99 9.65
N SER A 57 2.67 4.09 8.99
CA SER A 57 2.86 5.41 9.61
C SER A 57 1.63 5.92 10.37
N SER A 58 0.42 5.58 9.92
CA SER A 58 -0.83 5.95 10.63
C SER A 58 -1.02 5.20 11.95
N CYS A 59 -0.25 4.12 12.17
CA CYS A 59 -0.19 3.36 13.41
C CYS A 59 1.15 3.56 14.14
N HIS A 60 1.88 4.64 13.82
CA HIS A 60 3.20 4.94 14.39
C HIS A 60 4.25 3.83 14.19
N CYS A 61 4.14 3.05 13.10
CA CYS A 61 5.17 2.08 12.76
C CYS A 61 6.50 2.79 12.54
N THR A 62 7.58 2.25 13.12
CA THR A 62 8.93 2.84 13.05
C THR A 62 9.60 2.59 11.70
N GLU A 63 9.11 1.62 10.93
CA GLU A 63 9.62 1.27 9.60
C GLU A 63 8.56 1.57 8.53
N PRO A 64 8.94 2.18 7.38
CA PRO A 64 8.00 2.37 6.28
C PRO A 64 7.71 1.06 5.53
N GLY A 65 6.60 1.02 4.81
CA GLY A 65 6.23 -0.07 3.89
C GLY A 65 5.37 -1.17 4.49
N TRP A 66 4.93 -0.99 5.74
CA TRP A 66 3.94 -1.84 6.39
C TRP A 66 2.53 -1.30 6.15
N PHE A 67 1.55 -2.19 6.02
CA PHE A 67 0.16 -1.81 5.81
C PHE A 67 -0.81 -2.70 6.57
N ARG A 68 -1.90 -2.12 7.10
CA ARG A 68 -3.01 -2.85 7.72
C ARG A 68 -4.09 -3.14 6.69
N ALA A 69 -4.36 -4.41 6.42
CA ALA A 69 -5.45 -4.84 5.54
C ALA A 69 -6.52 -5.62 6.33
N CYS A 70 -7.69 -5.00 6.54
CA CYS A 70 -8.83 -5.61 7.21
C CYS A 70 -9.55 -6.60 6.28
N PHE A 71 -9.99 -7.73 6.84
CA PHE A 71 -10.64 -8.79 6.05
C PHE A 71 -11.97 -9.27 6.63
N ALA A 72 -12.23 -9.05 7.93
CA ALA A 72 -13.36 -9.70 8.61
C ALA A 72 -14.75 -9.14 8.25
N ASN A 73 -14.81 -7.99 7.58
CA ASN A 73 -16.05 -7.33 7.18
C ASN A 73 -16.37 -7.49 5.69
N MET A 74 -15.61 -8.33 4.96
CA MET A 74 -15.74 -8.51 3.52
C MET A 74 -16.01 -9.99 3.18
N SER A 75 -16.77 -10.24 2.11
CA SER A 75 -16.96 -11.58 1.58
C SER A 75 -15.68 -12.12 0.95
N GLU A 76 -15.58 -13.46 0.85
CA GLU A 76 -14.46 -14.11 0.17
C GLU A 76 -14.28 -13.64 -1.28
N ASP A 77 -15.38 -13.52 -2.04
CA ASP A 77 -15.35 -13.01 -3.41
C ASP A 77 -14.77 -11.59 -3.50
N THR A 78 -15.13 -10.72 -2.54
CA THR A 78 -14.60 -9.36 -2.48
C THR A 78 -13.09 -9.37 -2.20
N LEU A 79 -12.64 -10.25 -1.31
CA LEU A 79 -11.21 -10.44 -1.03
C LEU A 79 -10.46 -10.97 -2.25
N ASN A 80 -11.06 -11.90 -3.01
CA ASN A 80 -10.47 -12.43 -4.24
C ASN A 80 -10.31 -11.34 -5.31
N ILE A 81 -11.32 -10.47 -5.49
CA ILE A 81 -11.22 -9.31 -6.38
C ILE A 81 -10.10 -8.35 -5.91
N ALA A 82 -9.99 -8.09 -4.61
CA ALA A 82 -8.92 -7.25 -4.06
C ALA A 82 -7.52 -7.82 -4.36
N ILE A 83 -7.34 -9.14 -4.20
CA ILE A 83 -6.09 -9.83 -4.52
C ILE A 83 -5.78 -9.76 -6.02
N GLN A 84 -6.78 -9.95 -6.89
CA GLN A 84 -6.61 -9.83 -8.35
C GLN A 84 -6.17 -8.42 -8.77
N ARG A 85 -6.75 -7.38 -8.17
CA ARG A 85 -6.36 -5.99 -8.43
C ARG A 85 -4.93 -5.72 -7.97
N LEU A 86 -4.56 -6.20 -6.77
CA LEU A 86 -3.17 -6.11 -6.29
C LEU A 86 -2.21 -6.88 -7.18
N LYS A 87 -2.58 -8.08 -7.65
CA LYS A 87 -1.78 -8.87 -8.59
C LYS A 87 -1.47 -8.07 -9.85
N ALA A 88 -2.48 -7.50 -10.49
CA ALA A 88 -2.30 -6.70 -11.70
C ALA A 88 -1.38 -5.49 -11.45
N PHE A 89 -1.52 -4.84 -10.30
CA PHE A 89 -0.64 -3.74 -9.89
C PHE A 89 0.81 -4.19 -9.70
N VAL A 90 1.06 -5.31 -9.01
CA VAL A 90 2.41 -5.86 -8.81
C VAL A 90 3.03 -6.28 -10.14
N ASP A 91 2.28 -6.99 -10.99
CA ASP A 91 2.76 -7.45 -12.30
C ASP A 91 3.15 -6.26 -13.20
N SER A 92 2.35 -5.18 -13.21
CA SER A 92 2.65 -3.96 -13.98
C SER A 92 3.94 -3.25 -13.55
N ARG A 93 4.33 -3.40 -12.27
CA ARG A 93 5.54 -2.82 -11.70
C ARG A 93 6.79 -3.62 -12.06
N VAL A 94 6.67 -4.94 -12.18
CA VAL A 94 7.76 -5.81 -12.63
C VAL A 94 8.13 -5.46 -14.06
N ASN A 95 7.13 -5.43 -14.96
CA ASN A 95 7.35 -5.09 -16.37
C ASN A 95 7.98 -3.70 -16.55
N ASN A 96 7.55 -2.70 -15.76
CA ASN A 96 8.16 -1.38 -15.80
C ASN A 96 9.61 -1.35 -15.30
N LYS A 97 10.01 -2.21 -14.35
CA LYS A 97 11.41 -2.26 -13.91
C LYS A 97 12.32 -2.81 -15.00
N ASP A 98 11.83 -3.76 -15.79
CA ASP A 98 12.54 -4.29 -16.95
C ASP A 98 12.64 -3.24 -18.07
N ASP A 99 11.61 -2.42 -18.29
CA ASP A 99 11.64 -1.32 -19.27
C ASP A 99 12.48 -0.10 -18.81
N ILE A 100 12.49 0.23 -17.51
CA ILE A 100 13.23 1.39 -16.96
C ILE A 100 14.76 1.18 -17.04
N GLN A 101 15.25 -0.07 -17.08
CA GLN A 101 16.66 -0.32 -17.40
C GLN A 101 17.03 0.12 -18.82
N ASN A 102 16.06 0.33 -19.72
CA ASN A 102 16.28 0.74 -21.11
C ASN A 102 15.91 2.20 -21.43
N GLN A 103 15.33 2.97 -20.50
CA GLN A 103 14.87 4.34 -20.79
C GLN A 103 15.12 5.32 -19.63
N GLN A 104 16.39 5.67 -19.42
CA GLN A 104 16.70 6.98 -18.86
C GLN A 104 16.52 8.06 -19.95
N GLN A 105 15.31 8.58 -20.12
CA GLN A 105 15.09 9.99 -20.54
C GLN A 105 13.62 10.44 -20.46
N CYS A 106 13.43 11.54 -19.70
CA CYS A 106 12.39 12.59 -19.79
C CYS A 106 10.97 12.44 -19.20
N SER A 107 10.85 13.05 -18.01
CA SER A 107 9.93 14.16 -17.66
C SER A 107 8.63 13.90 -16.85
N ASN A 108 8.54 14.68 -15.76
CA ASN A 108 7.50 14.76 -14.73
C ASN A 108 6.18 15.38 -15.21
N LYS A 109 5.04 14.84 -14.74
CA LYS A 109 3.79 15.62 -14.55
C LYS A 109 3.06 15.20 -13.28
N LYS A 110 2.94 16.11 -12.31
CA LYS A 110 2.18 15.94 -11.06
C LYS A 110 0.71 16.28 -11.30
N LYS A 111 -0.22 15.41 -10.87
CA LYS A 111 -1.66 15.72 -10.82
C LYS A 111 -2.07 16.12 -9.40
N SER A 112 -2.98 17.09 -9.33
CA SER A 112 -3.47 17.77 -8.13
C SER A 112 -4.42 16.88 -7.32
N PHE A 113 -4.29 16.90 -5.99
CA PHE A 113 -5.04 16.06 -5.04
C PHE A 113 -6.13 16.86 -4.31
N SER A 114 -7.28 16.24 -4.06
CA SER A 114 -8.40 16.81 -3.30
C SER A 114 -8.19 16.75 -1.78
N LYS A 115 -8.55 17.85 -1.11
CA LYS A 115 -8.14 18.25 0.25
C LYS A 115 -8.72 17.42 1.41
N TRP A 116 -9.73 16.57 1.16
CA TRP A 116 -10.47 15.88 2.23
C TRP A 116 -9.74 14.65 2.79
N VAL A 117 -8.92 13.96 1.99
CA VAL A 117 -8.20 12.74 2.41
C VAL A 117 -7.05 13.03 3.38
N PHE A 118 -6.47 14.24 3.36
CA PHE A 118 -5.39 14.63 4.27
C PHE A 118 -5.84 15.02 5.68
N ARG A 119 -7.14 15.27 5.90
CA ARG A 119 -7.62 15.83 7.18
C ARG A 119 -7.56 14.81 8.33
N LEU A 120 -7.55 13.51 8.03
CA LEU A 120 -7.56 12.45 9.04
C LEU A 120 -6.16 11.94 9.42
N SER A 121 -5.09 12.35 8.72
CA SER A 121 -3.72 11.86 8.99
C SER A 121 -2.77 12.92 9.56
N PHE A 122 -3.21 14.17 9.73
CA PHE A 122 -2.30 15.28 10.08
C PHE A 122 -2.72 16.17 11.25
N ASN A 123 -3.87 15.96 11.88
CA ASN A 123 -4.29 16.78 13.02
C ASN A 123 -3.99 16.08 14.36
N GLU A 124 -2.72 16.11 14.78
CA GLU A 124 -2.31 16.26 16.19
C GLU A 124 -0.78 16.44 16.29
N ARG A 125 -0.28 17.54 15.72
CA ARG A 125 1.05 18.06 16.06
C ARG A 125 0.93 19.54 16.37
N GLN A 126 0.37 19.85 17.53
CA GLN A 126 0.72 20.97 18.43
C GLN A 126 -0.36 21.11 19.53
N ARG A 127 0.09 21.15 20.80
CA ARG A 127 -0.63 21.09 22.10
C ARG A 127 -0.71 19.65 22.62
N GLU A 128 -0.12 19.26 23.75
CA GLU A 128 0.39 19.97 24.93
C GLU A 128 1.62 19.22 25.49
N ARG A 129 2.49 19.98 26.16
CA ARG A 129 3.36 19.48 27.22
C ARG A 129 2.54 19.37 28.49
#